data_AF-A0AB37T8E5-F1
#
_entry.id   AF-A0AB37T8E5-F1
#
_cell.length_a   1.000
_cell.length_b   1.000
_cell.length_c   1.000
_cell.angle_alpha   90.00
_cell.angle_beta   90.00
_cell.angle_gamma   90.00
#
_symmetry.space_group_name_H-M   'P 1'
#
loop_
_entity.id
_entity.type
_entity.pdbx_description
1 polymer ?
#
loop_
_entity_poly.entity_id
_entity_poly.type
_entity_poly.pdbx_seq_one_letter_code
_entity_poly.pdbx_strand_id
1 'polypeptide(L)'
;MTSFFGDVWFQNSDDVVGGGAAPASGQGFTMNGDEMRALLKKCQDQRDFIRNQFYAAARLSQVVPPGDEPASKHAVDGPNGVNETGRFYEGHLRFQDEYFTELILRLEKSLGLTEEADRQAADATKKSGTID
;
A
#
# COMPACT_ATOMS: atom_id res chain seq x y z
N MET A 1 12.37 8.04 -1.97
CA MET A 1 11.08 7.92 -2.68
C MET A 1 10.24 9.10 -2.22
N THR A 2 9.69 9.90 -3.13
CA THR A 2 8.83 11.03 -2.77
C THR A 2 7.50 10.48 -2.26
N SER A 3 6.99 11.01 -1.15
CA SER A 3 5.70 10.59 -0.58
C SER A 3 4.55 10.86 -1.57
N PHE A 4 3.67 9.88 -1.77
CA PHE A 4 2.44 10.00 -2.58
C PHE A 4 1.45 11.02 -2.01
N PHE A 5 1.49 11.17 -0.69
CA PHE A 5 0.53 11.97 0.06
C PHE A 5 1.22 13.12 0.80
N GLY A 6 2.31 13.68 0.24
CA GLY A 6 3.19 14.66 0.89
C GLY A 6 2.52 15.53 1.96
N ASP A 7 1.62 16.42 1.53
CA ASP A 7 0.89 17.35 2.41
C ASP A 7 -0.55 16.89 2.75
N VAL A 8 -0.93 15.66 2.38
CA VAL A 8 -2.29 15.13 2.56
C VAL A 8 -2.45 14.47 3.92
N TRP A 9 -3.24 15.06 4.80
CA TRP A 9 -3.46 14.53 6.15
C TRP A 9 -4.70 13.64 6.25
N PHE A 10 -4.71 12.75 7.25
CA PHE A 10 -5.79 11.80 7.52
C PHE A 10 -6.19 11.91 9.00
N GLN A 11 -7.49 12.00 9.28
CA GLN A 11 -7.99 12.18 10.65
C GLN A 11 -9.18 11.26 10.94
N ASN A 12 -9.11 10.58 12.08
CA ASN A 12 -10.25 9.88 12.66
C ASN A 12 -11.16 10.91 13.38
N SER A 13 -12.42 11.03 12.96
CA SER A 13 -13.38 11.96 13.57
C SER A 13 -13.76 11.59 15.01
N ASP A 14 -13.65 10.32 15.38
CA ASP A 14 -14.03 9.84 16.71
C ASP A 14 -13.08 10.38 17.79
N ASP A 15 -11.84 10.70 17.42
CA ASP A 15 -10.82 11.27 18.30
C ASP A 15 -10.95 12.80 18.48
N VAL A 16 -11.85 13.46 17.74
CA VAL A 16 -12.02 14.94 17.73
C VAL A 16 -12.59 15.47 19.05
N VAL A 17 -13.10 14.61 19.93
CA VAL A 17 -13.57 14.99 21.28
C VAL A 17 -12.43 15.54 22.16
N GLY A 18 -11.16 15.38 21.77
CA GLY A 18 -9.96 15.79 22.51
C GLY A 18 -9.01 16.81 21.87
N GLY A 19 -9.43 17.60 20.88
CA GLY A 19 -8.69 18.83 20.50
C GLY A 19 -7.48 18.68 19.55
N GLY A 20 -7.39 17.60 18.77
CA GLY A 20 -6.48 17.54 17.63
C GLY A 20 -7.08 18.30 16.43
N ALA A 21 -6.83 19.61 16.33
CA ALA A 21 -7.28 20.38 15.17
C ALA A 21 -6.66 19.81 13.88
N ALA A 22 -7.47 19.68 12.82
CA ALA A 22 -6.96 19.43 11.47
C ALA A 22 -5.85 20.47 11.18
N PRO A 23 -4.72 20.07 10.58
CA PRO A 23 -3.63 21.00 10.32
C PRO A 23 -4.13 22.18 9.47
N ALA A 24 -3.68 23.38 9.82
CA ALA A 24 -4.20 24.65 9.27
C ALA A 24 -3.96 24.85 7.76
N SER A 25 -3.20 23.96 7.12
CA SER A 25 -2.91 23.99 5.69
C SER A 25 -2.78 22.57 5.13
N GLY A 26 -3.26 22.35 3.90
CA GLY A 26 -3.19 21.08 3.17
C GLY A 26 -4.56 20.46 2.93
N GLN A 27 -4.70 19.71 1.83
CA GLN A 27 -5.87 18.86 1.60
C GLN A 27 -5.84 17.68 2.58
N GLY A 28 -7.00 17.19 3.02
CA GLY A 28 -7.03 16.03 3.88
C GLY A 28 -8.38 15.32 3.91
N PHE A 29 -8.37 14.15 4.53
CA PHE A 29 -9.53 13.27 4.66
C PHE A 29 -9.89 13.09 6.13
N THR A 30 -11.16 13.31 6.44
CA THR A 30 -11.74 13.00 7.74
C THR A 30 -12.78 11.91 7.55
N MET A 31 -12.73 10.86 8.38
CA MET A 31 -13.70 9.77 8.40
C MET A 31 -13.76 9.19 9.83
N ASN A 32 -14.84 8.50 10.16
CA ASN A 32 -14.94 7.86 11.48
C ASN A 32 -14.04 6.61 11.56
N GLY A 33 -13.86 6.09 12.77
CA GLY A 33 -12.95 4.97 13.00
C GLY A 33 -13.39 3.70 12.29
N ASP A 34 -14.70 3.44 12.18
CA ASP A 34 -15.24 2.27 11.49
C ASP A 34 -15.02 2.35 9.97
N GLU A 35 -15.28 3.51 9.38
CA GLU A 35 -14.99 3.80 7.97
C GLU A 35 -13.49 3.66 7.68
N MET A 36 -12.64 4.18 8.57
CA MET A 36 -11.20 4.10 8.43
C MET A 36 -10.68 2.66 8.54
N ARG A 37 -11.20 1.85 9.47
CA ARG A 37 -10.89 0.42 9.58
C ARG A 37 -11.37 -0.37 8.35
N ALA A 38 -12.57 -0.08 7.85
CA ALA A 38 -13.09 -0.70 6.66
C ALA A 38 -12.25 -0.36 5.41
N LEU A 39 -11.80 0.89 5.28
CA LEU A 39 -10.90 1.31 4.22
C LEU A 39 -9.52 0.66 4.35
N LEU A 40 -8.95 0.64 5.56
CA LEU A 40 -7.68 -0.02 5.86
C LEU A 40 -7.70 -1.48 5.40
N LYS A 41 -8.75 -2.23 5.75
CA LYS A 41 -8.90 -3.62 5.33
C LYS A 41 -8.93 -3.76 3.81
N LYS A 42 -9.71 -2.92 3.11
CA LYS A 42 -9.76 -2.91 1.64
C LYS A 42 -8.40 -2.61 1.01
N CYS A 43 -7.65 -1.66 1.56
CA CYS A 43 -6.31 -1.32 1.08
C CYS A 43 -5.32 -2.48 1.28
N GLN A 44 -5.37 -3.15 2.44
CA GLN A 44 -4.55 -4.34 2.70
C GLN A 44 -4.87 -5.47 1.72
N ASP A 45 -6.16 -5.78 1.53
CA ASP A 45 -6.60 -6.81 0.58
C ASP A 45 -6.15 -6.50 -0.85
N GLN A 46 -6.28 -5.23 -1.26
CA GLN A 46 -5.86 -4.80 -2.59
C GLN A 46 -4.34 -4.87 -2.76
N ARG A 47 -3.56 -4.48 -1.75
CA ARG A 47 -2.09 -4.60 -1.79
C ARG A 47 -1.66 -6.06 -1.91
N ASP A 48 -2.28 -6.95 -1.15
CA ASP A 48 -1.97 -8.38 -1.19
C ASP A 48 -2.33 -8.99 -2.55
N PHE A 49 -3.46 -8.57 -3.13
CA PHE A 49 -3.82 -8.92 -4.51
C PHE A 49 -2.76 -8.45 -5.51
N ILE A 50 -2.31 -7.19 -5.42
CA ILE A 50 -1.28 -6.62 -6.29
C ILE A 50 0.05 -7.37 -6.17
N ARG A 51 0.47 -7.73 -4.97
CA ARG A 51 1.69 -8.52 -4.74
C ARG A 51 1.60 -9.89 -5.40
N ASN A 52 0.45 -10.55 -5.29
CA ASN A 52 0.21 -11.81 -5.98
C ASN A 52 0.28 -11.66 -7.51
N GLN A 53 -0.30 -10.57 -8.05
CA GLN A 53 -0.18 -10.25 -9.48
C GLN A 53 1.27 -9.97 -9.87
N PHE A 54 2.05 -9.28 -9.05
CA PHE A 54 3.45 -8.97 -9.31
C PHE A 54 4.29 -10.24 -9.47
N TYR A 55 4.11 -11.22 -8.58
CA TYR A 55 4.80 -12.51 -8.70
C TYR A 55 4.40 -13.29 -9.95
N ALA A 56 3.13 -13.22 -10.37
CA ALA A 56 2.67 -13.84 -11.61
C ALA A 56 3.20 -13.12 -12.86
N ALA A 57 3.26 -11.80 -12.81
CA ALA A 57 3.66 -10.93 -13.91
C ALA A 57 5.14 -11.09 -14.31
N ALA A 58 5.99 -11.56 -13.39
CA ALA A 58 7.42 -11.81 -13.64
C ALA A 58 7.69 -12.67 -14.89
N ARG A 59 6.74 -13.53 -15.28
CA ARG A 59 6.88 -14.37 -16.49
C ARG A 59 6.68 -13.59 -17.79
N LEU A 60 5.97 -12.46 -17.76
CA LEU A 60 5.64 -11.66 -18.93
C LEU A 60 6.86 -10.91 -19.50
N SER A 61 7.89 -10.70 -18.67
CA SER A 61 9.14 -10.06 -19.08
C SER A 61 10.25 -11.06 -19.48
N GLN A 62 9.94 -12.36 -19.47
CA GLN A 62 10.88 -13.47 -19.65
C GLN A 62 10.50 -14.38 -20.83
N VAL A 63 9.73 -13.87 -21.78
CA VAL A 63 9.32 -14.62 -22.96
C VAL A 63 10.52 -14.79 -23.89
N VAL A 64 10.62 -15.96 -24.50
CA VAL A 64 11.64 -16.29 -25.51
C VAL A 64 10.97 -16.29 -26.89
N PRO A 65 11.58 -15.69 -27.93
CA PRO A 65 11.07 -15.77 -29.29
C PRO A 65 10.84 -17.23 -29.73
N PRO A 66 9.69 -17.57 -30.35
CA PRO A 66 9.40 -18.94 -30.78
C PRO A 66 10.23 -19.36 -32.01
N GLY A 67 10.84 -18.40 -32.71
CA GLY A 67 11.68 -18.61 -33.88
C GLY A 67 12.81 -17.58 -33.97
N ASP A 68 13.80 -17.86 -34.82
CA ASP A 68 15.00 -17.03 -34.98
C ASP A 68 14.83 -15.92 -36.05
N GLU A 69 13.72 -15.96 -36.78
CA GLU A 69 13.40 -14.96 -37.79
C GLU A 69 13.16 -13.58 -37.18
N PRO A 70 13.41 -12.49 -37.94
CA PRO A 70 13.28 -11.13 -37.43
C PRO A 70 11.91 -10.81 -36.84
N ALA A 71 10.83 -11.39 -37.38
CA ALA A 71 9.47 -11.16 -36.89
C ALA A 71 9.27 -11.68 -35.46
N SER A 72 9.71 -12.91 -35.16
CA SER A 72 9.61 -13.50 -33.82
C SER A 72 10.45 -12.74 -32.80
N LYS A 73 11.69 -12.39 -33.15
CA LYS A 73 12.56 -11.58 -32.30
C LYS A 73 11.96 -10.20 -32.03
N HIS A 74 11.43 -9.53 -33.05
CA HIS A 74 10.82 -8.22 -32.90
C HIS A 74 9.55 -8.27 -32.03
N ALA A 75 8.72 -9.30 -32.17
CA ALA A 75 7.50 -9.44 -31.36
C ALA A 75 7.79 -9.55 -29.85
N VAL A 76 8.92 -10.14 -29.48
CA VAL A 76 9.28 -10.36 -28.08
C VAL A 76 10.19 -9.25 -27.53
N ASP A 77 11.28 -8.93 -28.24
CA ASP A 77 12.35 -8.05 -27.76
C ASP A 77 12.42 -6.69 -28.48
N GLY A 78 11.61 -6.48 -29.52
CA GLY A 78 11.51 -5.19 -30.21
C GLY A 78 10.75 -4.13 -29.43
N PRO A 79 10.70 -2.88 -29.94
CA PRO A 79 9.88 -1.82 -29.34
C PRO A 79 8.40 -2.21 -29.28
N ASN A 80 7.78 -2.00 -28.12
CA ASN A 80 6.44 -2.49 -27.77
C ASN A 80 6.30 -4.02 -27.78
N GLY A 81 7.42 -4.74 -27.69
CA GLY A 81 7.45 -6.19 -27.60
C GLY A 81 6.88 -6.72 -26.29
N VAL A 82 6.63 -8.02 -26.25
CA VAL A 82 6.05 -8.68 -25.07
C VAL A 82 6.89 -8.45 -23.81
N ASN A 83 8.23 -8.58 -23.93
CA ASN A 83 9.11 -8.42 -22.77
C ASN A 83 9.14 -6.98 -22.24
N GLU A 84 9.08 -5.99 -23.12
CA GLU A 84 8.97 -4.59 -22.74
C GLU A 84 7.64 -4.30 -22.04
N THR A 85 6.54 -4.77 -22.61
CA THR A 85 5.20 -4.67 -22.02
C THR A 85 5.14 -5.32 -20.63
N GLY A 86 5.75 -6.50 -20.46
CA GLY A 86 5.86 -7.17 -19.17
C GLY A 86 6.59 -6.33 -18.12
N ARG A 87 7.75 -5.74 -18.48
CA ARG A 87 8.50 -4.83 -17.59
C ARG A 87 7.71 -3.59 -17.19
N PHE A 88 6.97 -2.99 -18.13
CA PHE A 88 6.09 -1.86 -17.81
C PHE A 88 4.99 -2.24 -16.83
N TYR A 89 4.36 -3.39 -17.03
CA TYR A 89 3.32 -3.87 -16.13
C TYR A 89 3.84 -4.18 -14.72
N GLU A 90 5.00 -4.83 -14.61
CA GLU A 90 5.69 -5.02 -13.33
C GLU A 90 6.00 -3.69 -12.63
N GLY A 91 6.47 -2.70 -13.39
CA GLY A 91 6.71 -1.35 -12.87
C GLY A 91 5.42 -0.69 -12.35
N HIS A 92 4.30 -0.87 -13.05
CA HIS A 92 3.01 -0.36 -12.63
C HIS A 92 2.51 -1.03 -11.34
N LEU A 93 2.66 -2.35 -11.23
CA LEU A 93 2.30 -3.09 -10.01
C LEU A 93 3.14 -2.65 -8.81
N ARG A 94 4.45 -2.43 -9.00
CA ARG A 94 5.32 -1.87 -7.95
C ARG A 94 4.85 -0.48 -7.50
N PHE A 95 4.52 0.40 -8.44
CA PHE A 95 3.98 1.72 -8.11
C PHE A 95 2.70 1.63 -7.28
N GLN A 96 1.79 0.72 -7.64
CA GLN A 96 0.57 0.49 -6.86
C GLN A 96 0.88 -0.06 -5.46
N ASP A 97 1.81 -1.01 -5.32
CA ASP A 97 2.22 -1.56 -4.02
C ASP A 97 2.78 -0.47 -3.10
N GLU A 98 3.64 0.41 -3.64
CA GLU A 98 4.21 1.55 -2.91
C GLU A 98 3.10 2.53 -2.48
N TYR A 99 2.15 2.85 -3.37
CA TYR A 99 1.01 3.70 -3.06
C TYR A 99 0.15 3.14 -1.93
N PHE A 100 -0.27 1.87 -2.03
CA PHE A 100 -1.09 1.23 -1.00
C PHE A 100 -0.33 1.07 0.32
N THR A 101 0.98 0.81 0.27
CA THR A 101 1.82 0.75 1.46
C THR A 101 1.81 2.09 2.20
N GLU A 102 1.99 3.21 1.51
CA GLU A 102 1.93 4.51 2.16
C GLU A 102 0.53 4.84 2.70
N LEU A 103 -0.53 4.53 1.93
CA LEU A 103 -1.91 4.74 2.37
C LEU A 103 -2.25 3.94 3.63
N ILE A 104 -1.87 2.66 3.68
CA ILE A 104 -2.05 1.79 4.85
C ILE A 104 -1.37 2.39 6.08
N LEU A 105 -0.11 2.82 5.96
CA LEU A 105 0.64 3.42 7.08
C LEU A 105 -0.03 4.69 7.61
N ARG A 106 -0.61 5.51 6.73
CA ARG A 106 -1.33 6.73 7.14
C ARG A 106 -2.63 6.40 7.86
N LEU A 107 -3.40 5.43 7.36
CA LEU A 107 -4.63 4.98 8.00
C LEU A 107 -4.36 4.34 9.37
N GLU A 108 -3.33 3.50 9.50
CA GLU A 108 -2.89 2.91 10.78
C GLU A 108 -2.51 4.00 11.78
N LYS A 109 -1.71 4.99 11.35
CA LYS A 109 -1.34 6.13 12.20
C LYS A 109 -2.56 6.92 12.66
N SER A 110 -3.51 7.21 11.77
CA SER A 110 -4.72 7.97 12.09
C SER A 110 -5.69 7.19 12.98
N LEU A 111 -5.68 5.85 12.94
CA LEU A 111 -6.40 4.99 13.87
C LEU A 111 -5.67 4.77 15.21
N GLY A 112 -4.45 5.29 15.38
CA GLY A 112 -3.60 5.02 16.53
C GLY A 112 -3.10 3.57 16.60
N LEU A 113 -3.19 2.80 15.51
CA LEU A 113 -2.74 1.41 15.40
C LEU A 113 -1.23 1.34 15.08
N THR A 114 -0.43 2.08 15.84
CA THR A 114 1.03 2.03 15.68
C THR A 114 1.63 0.89 16.49
N GLU A 115 2.78 0.36 16.09
CA GLU A 115 3.50 -0.69 16.83
C GLU A 115 3.79 -0.33 18.31
N GLU A 116 3.77 0.96 18.65
CA GLU A 116 3.90 1.46 20.02
C GLU A 116 2.61 1.34 20.83
N ALA A 117 1.45 1.57 20.22
CA ALA A 117 0.15 1.37 20.86
C ALA A 117 -0.08 -0.12 21.17
N ASP A 118 0.25 -1.00 20.22
CA ASP A 118 0.17 -2.45 20.43
C ASP A 118 1.15 -2.95 21.50
N ARG A 119 2.38 -2.41 21.53
CA ARG A 119 3.35 -2.71 22.61
C ARG A 119 2.85 -2.26 23.97
N GLN A 120 2.31 -1.04 24.09
CA GLN A 120 1.78 -0.53 25.35
C GLN A 120 0.56 -1.33 25.83
N ALA A 121 -0.34 -1.74 24.93
CA ALA A 121 -1.47 -2.61 25.25
C ALA A 121 -1.02 -4.01 25.68
N ALA A 122 -0.02 -4.59 25.00
CA ALA A 122 0.57 -5.87 25.39
C ALA A 122 1.23 -5.82 26.76
N ASP A 123 1.97 -4.74 27.07
CA ASP A 123 2.62 -4.56 28.37
C ASP A 123 1.63 -4.23 29.50
N ALA A 124 0.55 -3.49 29.21
CA ALA A 124 -0.55 -3.27 30.15
C ALA A 124 -1.29 -4.58 30.49
N THR A 125 -1.47 -5.46 29.50
CA THR A 125 -2.09 -6.78 29.70
C THR A 125 -1.19 -7.70 30.54
N LYS A 126 0.14 -7.65 30.35
CA LYS A 126 1.10 -8.38 31.20
C LYS A 126 1.10 -7.89 32.65
N LYS A 127 0.98 -6.57 32.89
CA LYS A 127 0.89 -6.02 34.25
C LYS A 127 -0.44 -6.36 34.94
N SER A 128 -1.54 -6.36 34.19
CA SER A 128 -2.88 -6.71 34.73
C SER A 128 -3.01 -8.21 35.04
N GLY A 129 -2.30 -9.07 34.31
CA GLY A 129 -2.23 -10.52 34.57
C GLY A 129 -1.33 -10.93 35.73
N THR A 130 -0.64 -9.98 36.38
CA THR A 130 0.19 -10.23 37.57
C THR A 130 -0.52 -9.64 38.79
N ILE A 131 -1.64 -10.26 39.18
CA ILE A 131 -2.22 -10.07 40.51
C ILE A 131 -1.80 -11.29 41.33
N ASP A 132 -0.73 -11.14 42.10
CA ASP A 132 -0.42 -11.93 43.29
C ASP A 132 -0.35 -10.96 44.48
#